data_AF-A0A3D0GV73-F1
#
_entry.id   AF-A0A3D0GV73-F1
#
_cell.length_a   1.000
_cell.length_b   1.000
_cell.length_c   1.000
_cell.angle_alpha   90.00
_cell.angle_beta   90.00
_cell.angle_gamma   90.00
#
_symmetry.space_group_name_H-M   'P 1'
#
loop_
_entity.id
_entity.type
_entity.pdbx_description
1 polymer ?
#
loop_
_entity_poly.entity_id
_entity_poly.type
_entity_poly.pdbx_seq_one_letter_code
_entity_poly.pdbx_strand_id
1 'polypeptide(L)'
;EDHLQYVVVLREDVRNVYMALTGENCSIDKVRISRGKKSISEDYIERIVPKVGHINRLNGDLENVEIEGYHTAKTQGIRVVDGLRIAFHTQTLPYSNHIWDCPHVMLYTVPEGKEDTSDYTIKSCIRLDGEEIGDVDRSSVVIEAKRNESFEGWDAWKEYNKAGAECEILFERKRNRIVMYTVNHGVEIKHTTKLSSGDLIVYVGITGENCALTNIRVYGGID
;
A
#
# COMPACT_ATOMS: atom_id res chain seq x y z
N GLU A 1 7.56 -48.43 -9.50
CA GLU A 1 6.80 -47.75 -8.44
C GLU A 1 6.16 -46.53 -9.08
N ASP A 2 4.83 -46.44 -9.01
CA ASP A 2 4.12 -45.28 -9.54
C ASP A 2 4.31 -44.12 -8.57
N HIS A 3 5.12 -43.15 -8.99
CA HIS A 3 5.30 -41.92 -8.23
C HIS A 3 4.18 -40.95 -8.59
N LEU A 4 3.28 -40.70 -7.64
CA LEU A 4 2.32 -39.61 -7.77
C LEU A 4 3.01 -38.27 -7.53
N GLN A 5 2.98 -37.41 -8.54
CA GLN A 5 3.45 -36.04 -8.45
C GLN A 5 2.26 -35.09 -8.49
N TYR A 6 2.17 -34.22 -7.48
CA TYR A 6 1.20 -33.13 -7.42
C TYR A 6 1.94 -31.80 -7.51
N VAL A 7 1.49 -30.92 -8.40
CA VAL A 7 1.92 -29.53 -8.47
C VAL A 7 0.76 -28.69 -7.95
N VAL A 8 0.97 -28.01 -6.83
CA VAL A 8 0.00 -27.08 -6.25
C VAL A 8 0.48 -25.67 -6.56
N VAL A 9 -0.28 -24.96 -7.39
CA VAL A 9 -0.03 -23.54 -7.68
C VAL A 9 -0.87 -22.70 -6.73
N LEU A 10 -0.23 -21.76 -6.05
CA LEU A 10 -0.88 -20.86 -5.11
C LEU A 10 -1.13 -19.53 -5.81
N ARG A 11 -2.18 -18.82 -5.37
CA ARG A 11 -2.36 -17.43 -5.76
C ARG A 11 -1.29 -16.56 -5.09
N GLU A 12 -0.94 -15.43 -5.72
CA GLU A 12 0.05 -14.48 -5.19
C GLU A 12 -0.31 -13.92 -3.80
N ASP A 13 -1.60 -13.91 -3.44
CA ASP A 13 -2.12 -13.40 -2.17
C ASP A 13 -2.13 -14.44 -1.03
N VAL A 14 -1.64 -15.66 -1.26
CA VAL A 14 -1.59 -16.71 -0.23
C VAL A 14 -0.47 -16.41 0.76
N ARG A 15 -0.84 -15.93 1.95
CA ARG A 15 0.11 -15.66 3.05
C ARG A 15 0.60 -16.92 3.76
N ASN A 16 -0.26 -17.94 3.89
CA ASN A 16 0.05 -19.18 4.58
C ASN A 16 -0.54 -20.37 3.83
N VAL A 17 0.21 -21.48 3.75
CA VAL A 17 -0.28 -22.76 3.21
C VAL A 17 -0.10 -23.85 4.23
N TYR A 18 -1.17 -24.61 4.42
CA TYR A 18 -1.19 -25.79 5.25
C TYR A 18 -1.47 -27.01 4.37
N MET A 19 -0.66 -28.05 4.51
CA MET A 19 -0.86 -29.34 3.85
C MET A 19 -1.10 -30.40 4.92
N ALA A 20 -2.16 -31.18 4.75
CA ALA A 20 -2.45 -32.34 5.59
C ALA A 20 -2.41 -33.61 4.72
N LEU A 21 -1.72 -34.64 5.22
CA LEU A 21 -1.71 -35.98 4.63
C LEU A 21 -2.56 -36.89 5.51
N THR A 22 -3.56 -37.56 4.92
CA THR A 22 -4.50 -38.44 5.63
C THR A 22 -4.93 -39.59 4.73
N GLY A 23 -5.43 -40.68 5.33
CA GLY A 23 -5.98 -41.83 4.62
C GLY A 23 -6.55 -42.87 5.59
N GLU A 24 -7.65 -43.52 5.21
CA GLU A 24 -8.22 -44.62 5.99
C GLU A 24 -7.29 -45.84 5.90
N ASN A 25 -6.98 -46.45 7.05
CA ASN A 25 -6.08 -47.61 7.16
C ASN A 25 -4.65 -47.36 6.60
N CYS A 26 -4.19 -46.11 6.57
CA CYS A 26 -2.85 -45.76 6.10
C CYS A 26 -1.87 -45.58 7.27
N SER A 27 -0.62 -46.01 7.08
CA SER A 27 0.52 -45.61 7.92
C SER A 27 1.38 -44.62 7.12
N ILE A 28 1.55 -43.41 7.66
CA ILE A 28 2.34 -42.35 7.04
C ILE A 28 3.66 -42.27 7.79
N ASP A 29 4.74 -42.74 7.18
CA ASP A 29 6.10 -42.65 7.71
C ASP A 29 7.06 -41.95 6.73
N LYS A 30 8.23 -41.52 7.26
CA LYS A 30 9.34 -40.93 6.48
C LYS A 30 8.99 -39.69 5.64
N VAL A 31 8.07 -38.85 6.13
CA VAL A 31 7.81 -37.53 5.54
C VAL A 31 9.09 -36.70 5.58
N ARG A 32 9.55 -36.26 4.40
CA ARG A 32 10.72 -35.36 4.27
C ARG A 32 10.27 -34.07 3.61
N ILE A 33 10.46 -32.98 4.33
CA ILE A 33 10.26 -31.63 3.79
C ILE A 33 11.64 -31.08 3.48
N SER A 34 11.84 -30.60 2.25
CA SER A 34 13.06 -29.93 1.85
C SER A 34 12.73 -28.67 1.09
N ARG A 35 13.46 -27.59 1.35
CA ARG A 35 13.37 -26.34 0.60
C ARG A 35 14.50 -26.33 -0.42
N GLY A 36 14.17 -26.11 -1.69
CA GLY A 36 15.17 -25.88 -2.72
C GLY A 36 16.04 -24.66 -2.39
N LYS A 37 17.35 -24.75 -2.64
CA LYS A 37 18.29 -23.64 -2.39
C LYS A 37 18.20 -22.53 -3.44
N LYS A 38 17.67 -22.84 -4.63
CA LYS A 38 17.43 -21.88 -5.70
C LYS A 38 16.03 -21.31 -5.55
N SER A 39 15.92 -19.98 -5.63
CA SER A 39 14.64 -19.40 -5.99
C SER A 39 14.31 -19.84 -7.42
N ILE A 40 13.08 -20.23 -7.61
CA ILE A 40 12.50 -20.39 -8.94
C ILE A 40 12.14 -19.01 -9.46
N SER A 41 12.28 -18.78 -10.77
CA SER A 41 11.89 -17.53 -11.40
C SER A 41 10.37 -17.37 -11.39
N GLU A 42 9.86 -16.15 -11.52
CA GLU A 42 8.41 -15.87 -11.52
C GLU A 42 7.67 -16.55 -12.69
N ASP A 43 8.38 -16.87 -13.77
CA ASP A 43 7.89 -17.59 -14.95
C ASP A 43 8.06 -19.12 -14.85
N TYR A 44 8.55 -19.65 -13.72
CA TYR A 44 8.75 -21.09 -13.53
C TYR A 44 7.44 -21.90 -13.64
N ILE A 45 6.31 -21.29 -13.26
CA ILE A 45 4.97 -21.81 -13.52
C ILE A 45 4.36 -20.92 -14.59
N GLU A 46 4.07 -21.51 -15.75
CA GLU A 46 3.42 -20.80 -16.84
C GLU A 46 2.07 -20.24 -16.37
N ARG A 47 1.92 -18.91 -16.40
CA ARG A 47 0.68 -18.25 -16.02
C ARG A 47 -0.39 -18.63 -17.04
N ILE A 48 -1.48 -19.25 -16.58
CA ILE A 48 -2.61 -19.64 -17.44
C ILE A 48 -3.31 -18.40 -18.02
N VAL A 49 -3.17 -17.25 -17.37
CA VAL A 49 -3.77 -15.97 -17.78
C VAL A 49 -2.69 -14.87 -17.72
N PRO A 50 -2.60 -14.00 -18.75
CA PRO A 50 -1.71 -12.84 -18.71
C PRO A 50 -1.96 -11.97 -17.47
N LYS A 51 -0.89 -11.40 -16.90
CA LYS A 51 -1.02 -10.41 -15.83
C LYS A 51 -1.80 -9.22 -16.40
N VAL A 52 -2.97 -8.94 -15.82
CA VAL A 52 -3.76 -7.76 -16.16
C VAL A 52 -3.22 -6.63 -15.30
N GLY A 53 -2.48 -5.71 -15.91
CA GLY A 53 -2.04 -4.49 -15.23
C GLY A 53 -3.20 -3.50 -15.09
N HIS A 54 -3.39 -2.97 -13.90
CA HIS A 54 -4.40 -1.97 -13.53
C HIS A 54 -3.86 -0.53 -13.59
N ILE A 55 -2.65 -0.37 -14.11
CA ILE A 55 -1.97 0.92 -14.30
C ILE A 55 -2.00 1.43 -15.74
N ASN A 56 -2.84 0.86 -16.61
CA ASN A 56 -3.00 1.30 -18.01
C ASN A 56 -3.80 2.61 -18.10
N ARG A 57 -3.20 3.68 -17.59
CA ARG A 57 -3.69 5.06 -17.58
C ARG A 57 -2.52 6.00 -17.84
N LEU A 58 -2.81 7.26 -18.17
CA LEU A 58 -1.78 8.29 -18.35
C LEU A 58 -0.94 8.42 -17.08
N ASN A 59 0.39 8.44 -17.25
CA ASN A 59 1.29 8.92 -16.19
C ASN A 59 1.04 10.41 -15.96
N GLY A 60 1.17 10.83 -14.70
CA GLY A 60 1.17 12.25 -14.34
C GLY A 60 2.59 12.78 -14.21
N ASP A 61 2.84 13.51 -13.12
CA ASP A 61 4.18 13.96 -12.75
C ASP A 61 5.03 12.81 -12.17
N LEU A 62 4.38 11.79 -11.61
CA LEU A 62 5.01 10.54 -11.17
C LEU A 62 4.52 9.34 -12.00
N GLU A 63 5.34 8.30 -12.05
CA GLU A 63 4.98 7.01 -12.65
C GLU A 63 3.81 6.35 -11.91
N ASN A 64 2.95 5.67 -12.67
CA ASN A 64 1.91 4.83 -12.09
C ASN A 64 2.52 3.66 -11.32
N VAL A 65 1.89 3.27 -10.21
CA VAL A 65 2.37 2.20 -9.33
C VAL A 65 1.26 1.20 -9.07
N GLU A 66 1.54 -0.09 -9.30
CA GLU A 66 0.67 -1.18 -8.90
C GLU A 66 1.22 -1.84 -7.64
N ILE A 67 0.37 -2.06 -6.64
CA ILE A 67 0.76 -2.52 -5.31
C ILE A 67 0.03 -3.82 -5.01
N GLU A 68 0.68 -4.94 -5.30
CA GLU A 68 0.14 -6.30 -5.12
C GLU A 68 0.55 -6.85 -3.75
N GLY A 69 -0.07 -6.34 -2.70
CA GLY A 69 0.19 -6.73 -1.30
C GLY A 69 0.56 -5.56 -0.39
N TYR A 70 0.77 -5.84 0.90
CA TYR A 70 1.02 -4.80 1.89
C TYR A 70 2.39 -4.12 1.69
N HIS A 71 2.36 -2.86 1.22
CA HIS A 71 3.52 -1.98 1.01
C HIS A 71 4.60 -2.58 0.09
N THR A 72 4.22 -3.41 -0.88
CA THR A 72 5.16 -4.08 -1.81
C THR A 72 5.77 -3.12 -2.84
N ALA A 73 5.10 -2.00 -3.11
CA ALA A 73 5.59 -0.91 -3.95
C ALA A 73 5.12 0.44 -3.40
N LYS A 74 5.82 1.51 -3.78
CA LYS A 74 5.45 2.89 -3.46
C LYS A 74 5.87 3.83 -4.60
N THR A 75 5.22 4.97 -4.65
CA THR A 75 5.66 6.11 -5.48
C THR A 75 7.03 6.63 -5.07
N GLN A 76 7.66 7.37 -6.00
CA GLN A 76 8.80 8.21 -5.65
C GLN A 76 8.42 9.19 -4.54
N GLY A 77 9.33 9.38 -3.59
CA GLY A 77 9.20 10.30 -2.49
C GLY A 77 9.19 11.76 -2.94
N ILE A 78 8.16 12.50 -2.51
CA ILE A 78 8.06 13.94 -2.71
C ILE A 78 8.38 14.64 -1.40
N ARG A 79 9.23 15.66 -1.42
CA ARG A 79 9.53 16.45 -0.24
C ARG A 79 8.27 17.16 0.28
N VAL A 80 7.95 16.97 1.55
CA VAL A 80 6.80 17.62 2.19
C VAL A 80 7.14 19.04 2.58
N VAL A 81 6.51 19.98 1.89
CA VAL A 81 6.54 21.42 2.18
C VAL A 81 5.12 21.95 2.44
N ASP A 82 5.02 23.19 2.91
CA ASP A 82 3.73 23.83 3.12
C ASP A 82 3.00 24.06 1.80
N GLY A 83 1.72 23.67 1.74
CA GLY A 83 0.91 23.80 0.53
C GLY A 83 1.12 22.71 -0.53
N LEU A 84 1.93 21.68 -0.25
CA LEU A 84 2.06 20.52 -1.13
C LEU A 84 0.69 19.83 -1.28
N ARG A 85 0.30 19.55 -2.52
CA ARG A 85 -0.90 18.78 -2.87
C ARG A 85 -0.53 17.65 -3.81
N ILE A 86 -1.11 16.48 -3.59
CA ILE A 86 -0.97 15.33 -4.48
C ILE A 86 -2.36 14.87 -4.88
N ALA A 87 -2.65 14.90 -6.17
CA ALA A 87 -3.89 14.33 -6.72
C ALA A 87 -3.56 13.08 -7.52
N PHE A 88 -4.38 12.05 -7.41
CA PHE A 88 -4.16 10.79 -8.11
C PHE A 88 -5.47 10.03 -8.25
N HIS A 89 -5.51 9.16 -9.25
CA HIS A 89 -6.54 8.15 -9.35
C HIS A 89 -6.06 6.87 -8.68
N THR A 90 -6.91 6.28 -7.84
CA THR A 90 -6.69 4.96 -7.23
C THR A 90 -7.73 3.96 -7.70
N GLN A 91 -7.35 2.68 -7.82
CA GLN A 91 -8.27 1.59 -8.02
C GLN A 91 -7.89 0.40 -7.14
N THR A 92 -8.80 -0.09 -6.30
CA THR A 92 -8.62 -1.37 -5.59
C THR A 92 -8.65 -2.52 -6.59
N LEU A 93 -7.73 -3.47 -6.45
CA LEU A 93 -7.60 -4.57 -7.40
C LEU A 93 -8.84 -5.49 -7.35
N PRO A 94 -9.30 -6.06 -8.48
CA PRO A 94 -10.60 -6.74 -8.55
C PRO A 94 -10.77 -7.93 -7.60
N TYR A 95 -9.66 -8.58 -7.21
CA TYR A 95 -9.65 -9.74 -6.33
C TYR A 95 -9.69 -9.38 -4.84
N SER A 96 -9.52 -8.11 -4.49
CA SER A 96 -9.51 -7.59 -3.13
C SER A 96 -10.91 -7.28 -2.62
N ASN A 97 -11.13 -7.41 -1.31
CA ASN A 97 -12.48 -7.33 -0.72
C ASN A 97 -12.51 -6.68 0.67
N HIS A 98 -11.37 -6.25 1.19
CA HIS A 98 -11.28 -5.65 2.50
C HIS A 98 -11.22 -4.12 2.41
N ILE A 99 -11.68 -3.44 3.47
CA ILE A 99 -11.61 -1.97 3.55
C ILE A 99 -10.16 -1.46 3.60
N TRP A 100 -9.22 -2.32 3.99
CA TRP A 100 -7.79 -2.00 4.01
C TRP A 100 -7.09 -2.17 2.67
N ASP A 101 -7.77 -2.72 1.65
CA ASP A 101 -7.23 -2.83 0.29
C ASP A 101 -7.34 -1.47 -0.42
N CYS A 102 -6.54 -0.51 0.04
CA CYS A 102 -6.61 0.88 -0.37
C CYS A 102 -5.23 1.57 -0.34
N PRO A 103 -5.12 2.80 -0.85
CA PRO A 103 -3.90 3.57 -0.74
C PRO A 103 -3.55 3.92 0.70
N HIS A 104 -2.26 3.98 0.96
CA HIS A 104 -1.69 4.47 2.20
C HIS A 104 -0.75 5.64 1.93
N VAL A 105 -0.77 6.64 2.81
CA VAL A 105 0.10 7.81 2.76
C VAL A 105 1.21 7.64 3.79
N MET A 106 2.44 7.44 3.32
CA MET A 106 3.59 7.17 4.17
C MET A 106 4.50 8.40 4.25
N LEU A 107 4.65 8.95 5.45
CA LEU A 107 5.65 9.97 5.75
C LEU A 107 6.91 9.32 6.29
N TYR A 108 8.06 9.70 5.76
CA TYR A 108 9.35 9.14 6.17
C TYR A 108 10.49 10.14 6.03
N THR A 109 11.58 9.84 6.71
CA THR A 109 12.87 10.53 6.56
C THR A 109 13.89 9.55 6.00
N VAL A 110 14.84 10.04 5.21
CA VAL A 110 16.00 9.28 4.72
C VAL A 110 17.28 9.75 5.43
N PRO A 111 18.36 8.96 5.40
CA PRO A 111 19.67 9.41 5.87
C PRO A 111 20.12 10.71 5.21
N GLU A 112 20.94 11.49 5.92
CA GLU A 112 21.47 12.76 5.43
C GLU A 112 22.22 12.61 4.09
N GLY A 113 21.99 13.53 3.16
CA GLY A 113 22.59 13.51 1.82
C GLY A 113 22.02 12.44 0.89
N LYS A 114 20.93 11.76 1.27
CA LYS A 114 20.17 10.86 0.41
C LYS A 114 18.84 11.49 0.00
N GLU A 115 18.38 11.08 -1.16
CA GLU A 115 17.03 11.34 -1.65
C GLU A 115 16.37 9.98 -1.89
N ASP A 116 15.10 9.88 -1.51
CA ASP A 116 14.20 8.73 -1.75
C ASP A 116 14.88 7.36 -1.95
N THR A 117 15.46 6.85 -0.87
CA THR A 117 16.18 5.56 -0.83
C THR A 117 15.31 4.49 -0.16
N SER A 118 15.63 3.22 -0.35
CA SER A 118 15.03 2.09 0.39
C SER A 118 15.41 2.07 1.88
N ASP A 119 16.46 2.81 2.26
CA ASP A 119 16.86 3.00 3.65
C ASP A 119 16.17 4.26 4.21
N TYR A 120 15.02 4.07 4.84
CA TYR A 120 14.22 5.18 5.39
C TYR A 120 13.61 4.83 6.75
N THR A 121 13.27 5.86 7.50
CA THR A 121 12.55 5.76 8.78
C THR A 121 11.14 6.30 8.64
N ILE A 122 10.14 5.45 8.80
CA ILE A 122 8.72 5.84 8.80
C ILE A 122 8.44 6.74 10.00
N LYS A 123 7.71 7.83 9.76
CA LYS A 123 7.23 8.78 10.77
C LYS A 123 5.73 8.64 11.02
N SER A 124 4.97 8.30 9.99
CA SER A 124 3.55 7.96 10.08
C SER A 124 3.11 7.25 8.80
N CYS A 125 2.13 6.36 8.88
CA CYS A 125 1.49 5.77 7.71
C CYS A 125 -0.02 5.72 7.92
N ILE A 126 -0.78 6.33 6.99
CA ILE A 126 -2.22 6.51 7.13
C ILE A 126 -2.91 5.82 5.97
N ARG A 127 -3.92 5.00 6.25
CA ARG A 127 -4.78 4.41 5.23
C ARG A 127 -5.94 5.32 4.88
N LEU A 128 -6.40 5.30 3.64
CA LEU A 128 -7.51 6.15 3.19
C LEU A 128 -8.88 5.76 3.76
N ASP A 129 -9.01 4.64 4.48
CA ASP A 129 -10.18 4.33 5.28
C ASP A 129 -10.16 4.99 6.68
N GLY A 130 -9.09 5.73 7.00
CA GLY A 130 -9.00 6.55 8.21
C GLY A 130 -8.25 5.89 9.37
N GLU A 131 -7.56 4.79 9.13
CA GLU A 131 -6.74 4.10 10.14
C GLU A 131 -5.25 4.47 10.03
N GLU A 132 -4.60 4.61 11.18
CA GLU A 132 -3.15 4.75 11.29
C GLU A 132 -2.51 3.37 11.44
N ILE A 133 -1.41 3.13 10.74
CA ILE A 133 -0.75 1.82 10.70
C ILE A 133 0.77 1.92 10.85
N GLY A 134 1.34 0.84 11.38
CA GLY A 134 2.78 0.67 11.52
C GLY A 134 3.26 0.81 12.96
N ASP A 135 4.55 0.60 13.15
CA ASP A 135 5.23 0.80 14.42
C ASP A 135 5.80 2.23 14.46
N VAL A 136 4.92 3.19 14.74
CA VAL A 136 5.27 4.61 14.84
C VAL A 136 5.10 5.10 16.27
N ASP A 137 5.82 6.16 16.62
CA ASP A 137 5.64 6.82 17.90
C ASP A 137 4.25 7.46 17.97
N ARG A 138 3.29 6.75 18.57
CA ARG A 138 1.90 7.19 18.72
C ARG A 138 1.75 8.47 19.53
N SER A 139 2.74 8.86 20.34
CA SER A 139 2.72 10.16 21.03
C SER A 139 2.97 11.34 20.08
N SER A 140 3.52 11.06 18.91
CA SER A 140 3.87 12.03 17.87
C SER A 140 2.79 12.18 16.79
N VAL A 141 1.74 11.36 16.84
CA VAL A 141 0.70 11.27 15.81
C VAL A 141 -0.68 11.48 16.39
N VAL A 142 -1.51 12.28 15.69
CA VAL A 142 -2.94 12.43 15.99
C VAL A 142 -3.72 12.25 14.69
N ILE A 143 -4.67 11.31 14.70
CA ILE A 143 -5.60 11.09 13.59
C ILE A 143 -7.02 11.50 13.99
N GLU A 144 -7.65 12.29 13.14
CA GLU A 144 -9.06 12.66 13.23
C GLU A 144 -9.73 12.14 11.95
N ALA A 145 -10.33 10.96 12.01
CA ALA A 145 -11.12 10.37 10.92
C ALA A 145 -12.61 10.51 11.23
N LYS A 146 -13.37 11.10 10.31
CA LYS A 146 -14.82 11.32 10.45
C LYS A 146 -15.52 10.86 9.19
N ARG A 147 -16.76 10.40 9.36
CA ARG A 147 -17.65 10.05 8.25
C ARG A 147 -18.61 11.21 8.08
N ASN A 148 -18.57 11.86 6.92
CA ASN A 148 -19.47 12.97 6.63
C ASN A 148 -20.83 12.46 6.09
N GLU A 149 -21.71 13.39 5.72
CA GLU A 149 -23.04 13.06 5.21
C GLU A 149 -23.05 12.28 3.89
N SER A 150 -21.95 12.28 3.15
CA SER A 150 -21.78 11.52 1.90
C SER A 150 -21.26 10.10 2.12
N PHE A 151 -21.02 9.67 3.37
CA PHE A 151 -20.57 8.31 3.65
C PHE A 151 -21.74 7.33 3.63
N GLU A 152 -21.86 6.56 2.55
CA GLU A 152 -22.95 5.60 2.31
C GLU A 152 -22.73 4.22 2.96
N GLY A 153 -21.62 4.05 3.68
CA GLY A 153 -21.25 2.79 4.32
C GLY A 153 -20.03 2.12 3.66
N TRP A 154 -19.45 1.14 4.36
CA TRP A 154 -18.21 0.51 3.93
C TRP A 154 -18.33 -0.32 2.65
N ASP A 155 -19.50 -0.88 2.37
CA ASP A 155 -19.71 -1.61 1.12
C ASP A 155 -19.72 -0.65 -0.08
N ALA A 156 -20.44 0.47 0.00
CA ALA A 156 -20.40 1.51 -1.02
C ALA A 156 -18.99 2.09 -1.19
N TRP A 157 -18.28 2.31 -0.08
CA TRP A 157 -16.89 2.79 -0.10
C TRP A 157 -15.94 1.82 -0.83
N LYS A 158 -16.07 0.51 -0.60
CA LYS A 158 -15.26 -0.51 -1.31
C LYS A 158 -15.59 -0.53 -2.80
N GLU A 159 -16.86 -0.51 -3.16
CA GLU A 159 -17.27 -0.51 -4.58
C GLU A 159 -16.81 0.75 -5.30
N TYR A 160 -16.87 1.91 -4.65
CA TYR A 160 -16.32 3.16 -5.18
C TYR A 160 -14.81 3.05 -5.45
N ASN A 161 -14.03 2.54 -4.50
CA ASN A 161 -12.58 2.37 -4.68
C ASN A 161 -12.23 1.28 -5.71
N LYS A 162 -13.02 0.21 -5.84
CA LYS A 162 -12.86 -0.81 -6.91
C LYS A 162 -13.19 -0.29 -8.30
N ALA A 163 -14.20 0.57 -8.42
CA ALA A 163 -14.57 1.20 -9.67
C ALA A 163 -13.51 2.20 -10.16
N GLY A 164 -12.72 2.72 -9.22
CA GLY A 164 -11.73 3.76 -9.47
C GLY A 164 -12.19 5.08 -8.86
N ALA A 165 -11.30 5.71 -8.10
CA ALA A 165 -11.58 6.89 -7.31
C ALA A 165 -10.53 7.97 -7.57
N GLU A 166 -10.97 9.21 -7.74
CA GLU A 166 -10.07 10.36 -7.69
C GLU A 166 -9.85 10.75 -6.22
N CYS A 167 -8.58 10.93 -5.86
CA CYS A 167 -8.14 11.28 -4.52
C CYS A 167 -7.27 12.53 -4.57
N GLU A 168 -7.40 13.37 -3.54
CA GLU A 168 -6.52 14.51 -3.33
C GLU A 168 -6.04 14.50 -1.87
N ILE A 169 -4.75 14.77 -1.68
CA ILE A 169 -4.12 14.93 -0.38
C ILE A 169 -3.50 16.32 -0.33
N LEU A 170 -3.82 17.08 0.71
CA LEU A 170 -3.22 18.39 1.02
C LEU A 170 -2.32 18.28 2.24
N PHE A 171 -1.13 18.87 2.16
CA PHE A 171 -0.20 19.01 3.27
C PHE A 171 -0.02 20.47 3.68
N GLU A 172 -0.12 20.70 4.99
CA GLU A 172 0.34 21.92 5.64
C GLU A 172 1.58 21.58 6.48
N ARG A 173 2.61 22.42 6.41
CA ARG A 173 3.83 22.23 7.19
C ARG A 173 4.23 23.49 7.92
N LYS A 174 4.28 23.41 9.25
CA LYS A 174 4.74 24.49 10.12
C LYS A 174 5.83 23.97 11.05
N ARG A 175 7.09 24.29 10.73
CA ARG A 175 8.29 23.83 11.45
C ARG A 175 8.30 22.29 11.56
N ASN A 176 8.16 21.78 12.78
CA ASN A 176 8.18 20.36 13.12
C ASN A 176 6.78 19.71 13.10
N ARG A 177 5.75 20.39 12.61
CA ARG A 177 4.41 19.84 12.51
C ARG A 177 3.99 19.76 11.05
N ILE A 178 3.56 18.57 10.64
CA ILE A 178 2.96 18.28 9.33
C ILE A 178 1.50 17.92 9.57
N VAL A 179 0.58 18.51 8.82
CA VAL A 179 -0.83 18.14 8.80
C VAL A 179 -1.21 17.71 7.40
N MET A 180 -1.82 16.55 7.29
CA MET A 180 -2.36 15.99 6.07
C MET A 180 -3.88 16.05 6.13
N TYR A 181 -4.52 16.43 5.02
CA TYR A 181 -5.96 16.41 4.84
C TYR A 181 -6.31 15.64 3.58
N THR A 182 -7.33 14.79 3.65
CA THR A 182 -7.89 14.11 2.48
C THR A 182 -9.34 13.69 2.76
N VAL A 183 -10.10 13.47 1.70
CA VAL A 183 -11.44 12.89 1.75
C VAL A 183 -11.51 11.77 0.73
N ASN A 184 -11.92 10.57 1.16
CA ASN A 184 -12.17 9.45 0.25
C ASN A 184 -13.56 8.88 0.50
N HIS A 185 -14.47 9.16 -0.44
CA HIS A 185 -15.86 8.69 -0.44
C HIS A 185 -16.58 8.85 0.92
N GLY A 186 -16.58 10.09 1.42
CA GLY A 186 -17.21 10.46 2.69
C GLY A 186 -16.38 10.17 3.95
N VAL A 187 -15.21 9.53 3.83
CA VAL A 187 -14.23 9.42 4.92
C VAL A 187 -13.30 10.63 4.88
N GLU A 188 -13.50 11.56 5.81
CA GLU A 188 -12.67 12.75 5.98
C GLU A 188 -11.54 12.44 6.98
N ILE A 189 -10.30 12.65 6.55
CA ILE A 189 -9.12 12.34 7.34
C ILE A 189 -8.31 13.60 7.51
N LYS A 190 -8.05 13.95 8.76
CA LYS A 190 -7.03 14.90 9.15
C LYS A 190 -6.00 14.18 10.02
N HIS A 191 -4.76 14.18 9.56
CA HIS A 191 -3.67 13.51 10.26
C HIS A 191 -2.57 14.50 10.60
N THR A 192 -2.15 14.55 11.85
CA THR A 192 -1.07 15.43 12.31
C THR A 192 0.12 14.61 12.78
N THR A 193 1.29 14.86 12.18
CA THR A 193 2.57 14.28 12.59
C THR A 193 3.44 15.36 13.21
N LYS A 194 3.93 15.11 14.43
CA LYS A 194 4.90 15.95 15.15
C LYS A 194 6.28 15.32 15.04
N LEU A 195 7.23 16.07 14.50
CA LEU A 195 8.61 15.66 14.34
C LEU A 195 9.44 16.04 15.57
N SER A 196 10.50 15.28 15.81
CA SER A 196 11.49 15.57 16.86
C SER A 196 12.25 16.87 16.61
N SER A 197 12.43 17.26 15.33
CA SER A 197 13.03 18.53 14.92
C SER A 197 12.33 19.11 13.69
N GLY A 198 12.33 20.44 13.57
CA GLY A 198 11.72 21.17 12.45
C GLY A 198 12.55 21.13 11.16
N ASP A 199 13.85 20.90 11.29
CA ASP A 199 14.81 20.92 10.18
C ASP A 199 14.88 19.58 9.43
N LEU A 200 14.16 18.56 9.92
CA LEU A 200 14.11 17.25 9.27
C LEU A 200 13.48 17.36 7.88
N ILE A 201 14.20 16.90 6.86
CA ILE A 201 13.62 16.71 5.53
C ILE A 201 12.70 15.49 5.60
N VAL A 202 11.42 15.69 5.29
CA VAL A 202 10.40 14.64 5.30
C VAL A 202 9.91 14.46 3.88
N TYR A 203 9.81 13.21 3.47
CA TYR A 203 9.22 12.82 2.20
C TYR A 203 7.86 12.17 2.45
N VAL A 204 6.98 12.30 1.46
CA VAL A 204 5.75 11.52 1.35
C VAL A 204 5.88 10.58 0.17
N GLY A 205 5.54 9.31 0.39
CA GLY A 205 5.29 8.34 -0.66
C GLY A 205 3.88 7.77 -0.49
N ILE A 206 3.15 7.68 -1.59
CA ILE A 206 1.89 6.93 -1.64
C ILE A 206 2.24 5.46 -1.92
N THR A 207 1.75 4.59 -1.05
CA THR A 207 1.80 3.13 -1.13
C THR A 207 0.38 2.58 -0.90
N GLY A 208 0.21 1.35 -0.46
CA GLY A 208 -1.11 0.75 -0.24
C GLY A 208 -1.07 -0.73 0.05
N GLU A 209 -2.23 -1.35 -0.04
CA GLU A 209 -2.41 -2.79 -0.14
C GLU A 209 -3.42 -3.08 -1.26
N ASN A 210 -3.03 -3.93 -2.21
CA ASN A 210 -3.86 -4.39 -3.32
C ASN A 210 -4.61 -3.27 -4.07
N CYS A 211 -3.89 -2.24 -4.48
CA CYS A 211 -4.42 -1.13 -5.26
C CYS A 211 -3.44 -0.66 -6.33
N ALA A 212 -3.98 0.03 -7.35
CA ALA A 212 -3.22 0.71 -8.38
C ALA A 212 -3.35 2.22 -8.21
N LEU A 213 -2.24 2.93 -8.32
CA LEU A 213 -2.12 4.39 -8.27
C LEU A 213 -1.74 4.89 -9.66
N THR A 214 -2.52 5.83 -10.20
CA THR A 214 -2.39 6.28 -11.59
C THR A 214 -2.65 7.78 -11.72
N ASN A 215 -2.16 8.40 -12.81
CA ASN A 215 -2.36 9.84 -13.08
C ASN A 215 -1.96 10.71 -11.87
N ILE A 216 -0.81 10.40 -11.27
CA ILE A 216 -0.33 10.99 -10.02
C ILE A 216 0.28 12.36 -10.32
N ARG A 217 -0.32 13.41 -9.79
CA ARG A 217 0.02 14.81 -10.04
C ARG A 217 0.41 15.53 -8.77
N VAL A 218 1.41 16.37 -8.86
CA VAL A 218 2.00 17.09 -7.72
C VAL A 218 1.83 18.58 -7.95
N TYR A 219 1.19 19.26 -7.01
CA TYR A 219 0.97 20.70 -7.05
C TYR A 219 1.56 21.37 -5.83
N GLY A 220 2.29 22.46 -6.03
CA GLY A 220 3.07 23.08 -4.96
C GLY A 220 4.27 22.20 -4.56
N GLY A 221 5.27 22.79 -3.91
CA GLY A 221 6.49 22.07 -3.54
C GLY A 221 7.47 21.77 -4.66
N ILE A 222 7.41 22.54 -5.74
CA ILE A 222 8.52 22.66 -6.69
C ILE A 222 9.29 23.91 -6.27
N ASP A 223 10.44 23.72 -5.62
CA ASP A 223 11.51 24.71 -5.62
C ASP A 223 12.31 24.57 -6.92
#